data_AF-D7BDW9-F1
#
_entry.id   AF-D7BDW9-F1
#
_cell.length_a   1.000
_cell.length_b   1.000
_cell.length_c   1.000
_cell.angle_alpha   90.00
_cell.angle_beta   90.00
_cell.angle_gamma   90.00
#
_symmetry.space_group_name_H-M   'P 1'
#
loop_
_entity.id
_entity.type
_entity.pdbx_description
1 polymer ?
#
loop_
_entity_poly.entity_id
_entity_poly.type
_entity_poly.pdbx_seq_one_letter_code
_entity_poly.pdbx_strand_id
1 'polypeptide(L)'
;MSKIVGSNLDFNNVAKIVNLPNPTAPQDAATKAYVDSAVEGLAWKDSCRVATQGNINLASPGSTIDGITMAAGDRVLVRAQTTAAENGIYIWNGAAVAMTRAPDANTAAELEQAVTTVEEGTSAGATFRQTSVNFVLDTDPVSWTLFGTAAPSASETQQGIIQIATQAQTDAGTDDSKAITPLKLANWAGRKRKLSQAIGDGSATQYNVTHNFGTRDVLVTVYRNATPWDDVLCDVERPDANTVRVRFAAAPSANQFVVVVIG
;
A
#
# COMPACT_ATOMS: atom_id res chain seq x y z
N MET A 1 13.59 53.63 2.84
CA MET A 1 14.99 53.68 3.31
C MET A 1 15.20 52.50 4.23
N SER A 2 16.12 51.58 3.93
CA SER A 2 16.43 50.47 4.83
C SER A 2 17.28 50.99 6.00
N LYS A 3 17.06 50.45 7.21
CA LYS A 3 17.85 50.77 8.40
C LYS A 3 18.59 49.51 8.85
N ILE A 4 19.89 49.61 9.02
CA ILE A 4 20.70 48.52 9.57
C ILE A 4 20.44 48.45 11.08
N VAL A 5 20.11 47.25 11.57
CA VAL A 5 19.97 46.96 12.99
C VAL A 5 21.16 46.06 13.38
N GLY A 6 22.16 46.63 14.05
CA GLY A 6 23.40 45.93 14.41
C GLY A 6 23.38 45.18 15.75
N SER A 7 22.20 44.99 16.33
CA SER A 7 22.00 44.30 17.63
C SER A 7 20.64 43.59 17.64
N ASN A 8 20.43 42.66 18.57
CA ASN A 8 19.17 41.93 18.67
C ASN A 8 18.02 42.86 19.13
N LEU A 9 16.82 42.63 18.61
CA LEU A 9 15.59 43.28 19.07
C LEU A 9 14.92 42.39 20.13
N ASP A 10 14.87 42.85 21.36
CA ASP A 10 14.10 42.23 22.44
C ASP A 10 12.78 42.98 22.63
N PHE A 11 11.66 42.28 22.47
CA PHE A 11 10.30 42.83 22.61
C PHE A 11 9.70 42.59 24.00
N ASN A 12 10.48 42.05 24.94
CA ASN A 12 10.14 41.76 26.34
C ASN A 12 8.80 41.03 26.50
N ASN A 13 8.46 40.17 25.53
CA ASN A 13 7.21 39.42 25.43
C ASN A 13 5.91 40.28 25.47
N VAL A 14 6.01 41.60 25.25
CA VAL A 14 4.87 42.53 25.31
C VAL A 14 4.64 43.29 24.00
N ALA A 15 5.69 43.51 23.21
CA ALA A 15 5.58 44.19 21.93
C ALA A 15 5.47 43.20 20.74
N LYS A 16 4.80 43.62 19.67
CA LYS A 16 4.54 42.83 18.46
C LYS A 16 4.99 43.58 17.20
N ILE A 17 5.39 42.84 16.18
CA ILE A 17 5.58 43.38 14.82
C ILE A 17 4.22 43.39 14.12
N VAL A 18 3.73 44.57 13.71
CA VAL A 18 2.43 44.74 13.03
C VAL A 18 2.62 45.02 11.55
N ASN A 19 1.63 44.63 10.72
CA ASN A 19 1.64 44.81 9.25
C ASN A 19 2.84 44.19 8.52
N LEU A 20 3.34 43.04 9.01
CA LEU A 20 4.38 42.27 8.31
C LEU A 20 3.77 41.59 7.06
N PRO A 21 4.27 41.87 5.84
CA PRO A 21 3.81 41.19 4.63
C PRO A 21 4.22 39.71 4.60
N ASN A 22 3.59 38.93 3.73
CA ASN A 22 4.00 37.54 3.53
C ASN A 22 5.44 37.45 2.96
N PRO A 23 6.25 36.47 3.42
CA PRO A 23 7.62 36.30 2.95
C PRO A 23 7.67 35.89 1.47
N THR A 24 8.66 36.41 0.75
CA THR A 24 8.89 36.12 -0.69
C THR A 24 10.31 35.62 -0.96
N ALA A 25 11.29 35.99 -0.14
CA ALA A 25 12.66 35.53 -0.21
C ALA A 25 12.99 34.54 0.94
N PRO A 26 14.01 33.66 0.78
CA PRO A 26 14.33 32.63 1.77
C PRO A 26 14.74 33.14 3.17
N GLN A 27 15.13 34.41 3.29
CA GLN A 27 15.56 35.03 4.56
C GLN A 27 14.50 35.97 5.16
N ASP A 28 13.31 36.06 4.57
CA ASP A 28 12.23 36.89 5.09
C ASP A 28 11.66 36.30 6.38
N ALA A 29 11.26 37.16 7.32
CA ALA A 29 10.51 36.74 8.49
C ALA A 29 9.09 36.29 8.08
N ALA A 30 8.64 35.15 8.58
CA ALA A 30 7.32 34.60 8.27
C ALA A 30 6.27 35.04 9.29
N THR A 31 5.07 35.41 8.81
CA THR A 31 3.89 35.59 9.70
C THR A 31 3.39 34.23 10.17
N LYS A 32 2.76 34.16 11.35
CA LYS A 32 2.13 32.91 11.81
C LYS A 32 1.11 32.39 10.80
N ALA A 33 0.30 33.29 10.22
CA ALA A 33 -0.66 32.94 9.18
C ALA A 33 0.00 32.31 7.94
N TYR A 34 1.16 32.83 7.50
CA TYR A 34 1.93 32.21 6.42
C TYR A 34 2.48 30.84 6.81
N VAL A 35 2.98 30.66 8.04
CA VAL A 35 3.47 29.34 8.50
C VAL A 35 2.33 28.33 8.62
N ASP A 36 1.20 28.74 9.22
CA ASP A 36 0.00 27.90 9.31
C ASP A 36 -0.49 27.51 7.91
N SER A 37 -0.44 28.44 6.95
CA SER A 37 -0.78 28.20 5.55
C SER A 37 0.27 27.39 4.78
N ALA A 38 1.56 27.53 5.07
CA ALA A 38 2.60 26.68 4.50
C ALA A 38 2.54 25.24 5.06
N VAL A 39 1.92 25.06 6.24
CA VAL A 39 1.58 23.78 6.85
C VAL A 39 0.17 23.30 6.41
N GLU A 40 -0.59 24.10 5.62
CA GLU A 40 -1.97 23.80 5.22
C GLU A 40 -2.08 22.54 4.35
N GLY A 41 -2.48 21.48 5.04
CA GLY A 41 -3.67 20.72 4.68
C GLY A 41 -4.32 20.05 5.89
N LEU A 42 -3.88 20.37 7.11
CA LEU A 42 -4.20 19.66 8.35
C LEU A 42 -4.33 20.65 9.52
N ALA A 43 -5.50 20.69 10.16
CA ALA A 43 -5.78 21.50 11.32
C ALA A 43 -5.66 20.65 12.61
N TRP A 44 -4.46 20.57 13.18
CA TRP A 44 -4.24 19.81 14.42
C TRP A 44 -5.07 20.36 15.58
N LYS A 45 -5.73 19.46 16.30
CA LYS A 45 -6.53 19.70 17.51
C LYS A 45 -5.86 19.04 18.70
N ASP A 46 -6.27 19.43 19.90
CA ASP A 46 -5.88 18.72 21.12
C ASP A 46 -6.31 17.25 21.03
N SER A 47 -5.53 16.39 21.68
CA SER A 47 -5.80 14.97 21.75
C SER A 47 -7.17 14.69 22.36
N CYS A 48 -7.80 13.62 21.91
CA CYS A 48 -8.99 13.07 22.53
C CYS A 48 -8.56 11.92 23.44
N ARG A 49 -9.12 11.87 24.65
CA ARG A 49 -8.85 10.78 25.57
C ARG A 49 -9.30 9.44 24.98
N VAL A 50 -10.48 9.42 24.36
CA VAL A 50 -11.08 8.22 23.78
C VAL A 50 -11.81 8.54 22.47
N ALA A 51 -11.96 7.54 21.60
CA ALA A 51 -12.79 7.61 20.40
C ALA A 51 -13.94 6.60 20.45
N THR A 52 -15.12 7.00 19.97
CA THR A 52 -16.29 6.12 19.93
C THR A 52 -16.13 5.01 18.90
N GLN A 53 -16.43 3.76 19.27
CA GLN A 53 -16.41 2.60 18.37
C GLN A 53 -17.77 2.31 17.72
N GLY A 54 -18.83 2.96 18.21
CA GLY A 54 -20.19 2.85 17.71
C GLY A 54 -21.06 4.00 18.20
N ASN A 55 -22.34 3.91 17.90
CA ASN A 55 -23.33 4.93 18.26
C ASN A 55 -23.46 5.09 19.78
N ILE A 56 -23.47 6.33 20.27
CA ILE A 56 -23.69 6.65 21.69
C ILE A 56 -24.76 7.74 21.85
N ASN A 57 -25.41 7.82 23.00
CA ASN A 57 -26.35 8.91 23.29
C ASN A 57 -25.59 10.16 23.75
N LEU A 58 -25.44 11.17 22.89
CA LEU A 58 -24.72 12.41 23.23
C LEU A 58 -25.39 13.23 24.34
N ALA A 59 -26.70 13.09 24.56
CA ALA A 59 -27.42 13.76 25.63
C ALA A 59 -27.21 13.09 27.00
N SER A 60 -26.78 11.82 27.02
CA SER A 60 -26.53 11.04 28.23
C SER A 60 -25.54 9.92 27.91
N PRO A 61 -24.23 10.24 27.80
CA PRO A 61 -23.21 9.34 27.26
C PRO A 61 -22.84 8.18 28.18
N GLY A 62 -23.31 8.17 29.43
CA GLY A 62 -22.89 7.21 30.45
C GLY A 62 -21.55 7.54 31.09
N SER A 63 -21.17 6.78 32.12
CA SER A 63 -19.92 6.97 32.88
C SER A 63 -18.68 6.42 32.18
N THR A 64 -18.86 5.63 31.12
CA THR A 64 -17.77 5.03 30.37
C THR A 64 -17.97 5.16 28.87
N ILE A 65 -16.90 5.42 28.12
CA ILE A 65 -16.88 5.38 26.66
C ILE A 65 -15.75 4.45 26.25
N ASP A 66 -16.02 3.47 25.39
CA ASP A 66 -15.06 2.44 24.95
C ASP A 66 -14.35 1.72 26.13
N GLY A 67 -15.08 1.48 27.22
CA GLY A 67 -14.55 0.85 28.44
C GLY A 67 -13.73 1.77 29.34
N ILE A 68 -13.48 3.03 28.94
CA ILE A 68 -12.73 4.02 29.73
C ILE A 68 -13.69 4.82 30.61
N THR A 69 -13.40 4.96 31.90
CA THR A 69 -14.20 5.78 32.83
C THR A 69 -13.91 7.27 32.60
N MET A 70 -14.97 8.03 32.35
CA MET A 70 -14.90 9.44 31.96
C MET A 70 -14.92 10.37 33.17
N ALA A 71 -14.21 11.49 33.05
CA ALA A 71 -14.25 12.63 33.95
C ALA A 71 -14.76 13.88 33.21
N ALA A 72 -15.37 14.80 33.95
CA ALA A 72 -15.85 16.06 33.39
C ALA A 72 -14.67 16.85 32.77
N GLY A 73 -14.83 17.29 31.52
CA GLY A 73 -13.79 17.97 30.76
C GLY A 73 -13.04 17.06 29.77
N ASP A 74 -13.19 15.74 29.87
CA ASP A 74 -12.50 14.82 28.97
C ASP A 74 -12.94 15.03 27.51
N ARG A 75 -11.96 15.08 26.61
CA ARG A 75 -12.20 15.17 25.16
C ARG A 75 -12.48 13.79 24.58
N VAL A 76 -13.50 13.71 23.74
CA VAL A 76 -13.95 12.49 23.10
C VAL A 76 -14.08 12.73 21.61
N LEU A 77 -13.42 11.89 20.81
CA LEU A 77 -13.64 11.84 19.37
C LEU A 77 -14.91 11.01 19.10
N VAL A 78 -16.00 11.69 18.79
CA VAL A 78 -17.25 11.06 18.35
C VAL A 78 -17.18 10.87 16.84
N ARG A 79 -16.97 9.64 16.40
CA ARG A 79 -16.71 9.30 14.98
C ARG A 79 -17.59 8.21 14.40
N ALA A 80 -18.52 7.68 15.19
CA ALA A 80 -19.29 6.48 14.86
C ALA A 80 -20.78 6.61 15.20
N GLN A 81 -21.34 7.83 15.14
CA GLN A 81 -22.78 8.04 15.26
C GLN A 81 -23.54 7.47 14.05
N THR A 82 -24.78 7.05 14.29
CA THR A 82 -25.71 6.67 13.20
C THR A 82 -26.04 7.90 12.35
N THR A 83 -26.26 9.04 12.99
CA THR A 83 -26.39 10.34 12.33
C THR A 83 -25.02 10.98 12.21
N ALA A 84 -24.35 10.78 11.07
CA ALA A 84 -22.97 11.22 10.89
C ALA A 84 -22.75 12.74 11.04
N ALA A 85 -23.79 13.58 10.95
CA ALA A 85 -23.70 15.02 11.24
C ALA A 85 -23.36 15.33 12.71
N GLU A 86 -23.66 14.40 13.62
CA GLU A 86 -23.36 14.49 15.06
C GLU A 86 -21.93 14.05 15.39
N ASN A 87 -21.14 13.60 14.40
CA ASN A 87 -19.73 13.31 14.64
C ASN A 87 -18.94 14.62 14.83
N GLY A 88 -17.82 14.53 15.54
CA GLY A 88 -16.95 15.66 15.88
C GLY A 88 -16.13 15.39 17.14
N ILE A 89 -15.52 16.43 17.67
CA ILE A 89 -14.81 16.37 18.95
C ILE A 89 -15.69 17.02 20.02
N TYR A 90 -15.90 16.30 21.12
CA TYR A 90 -16.80 16.70 22.20
C TYR A 90 -16.09 16.72 23.54
N ILE A 91 -16.60 17.54 24.46
CA ILE A 91 -16.29 17.54 25.88
C ILE A 91 -17.36 16.72 26.60
N TRP A 92 -16.91 15.73 27.37
CA TRP A 92 -17.77 14.98 28.27
C TRP A 92 -18.06 15.81 29.53
N ASN A 93 -19.34 16.04 29.84
CA ASN A 93 -19.75 16.92 30.94
C ASN A 93 -20.32 16.17 32.15
N GLY A 94 -20.65 14.89 32.01
CA GLY A 94 -21.34 14.10 33.01
C GLY A 94 -22.04 12.89 32.40
N ALA A 95 -22.27 11.84 33.18
CA ALA A 95 -22.83 10.58 32.67
C ALA A 95 -24.27 10.73 32.14
N ALA A 96 -25.04 11.64 32.74
CA ALA A 96 -26.41 11.97 32.37
C ALA A 96 -26.54 13.44 31.93
N VAL A 97 -25.44 14.04 31.46
CA VAL A 97 -25.39 15.43 31.00
C VAL A 97 -24.99 15.43 29.53
N ALA A 98 -25.65 16.26 28.73
CA ALA A 98 -25.32 16.36 27.32
C ALA A 98 -23.86 16.77 27.12
N MET A 99 -23.18 16.06 26.22
CA MET A 99 -21.85 16.43 25.76
C MET A 99 -21.94 17.73 24.94
N THR A 100 -20.89 18.53 24.99
CA THR A 100 -20.81 19.78 24.21
C THR A 100 -19.69 19.65 23.19
N ARG A 101 -19.86 20.18 21.98
CA ARG A 101 -18.75 20.24 21.01
C ARG A 101 -17.57 20.99 21.63
N ALA A 102 -16.35 20.52 21.35
CA ALA A 102 -15.16 21.16 21.87
C ALA A 102 -15.01 22.59 21.32
N PRO A 103 -14.51 23.55 22.11
CA PRO A 103 -14.44 24.96 21.70
C PRO A 103 -13.61 25.23 20.45
N ASP A 104 -12.65 24.36 20.14
CA ASP A 104 -11.76 24.39 18.98
C ASP A 104 -12.29 23.57 17.78
N ALA A 105 -13.50 23.04 17.88
CA ALA A 105 -14.15 22.15 16.91
C ALA A 105 -15.68 22.30 16.92
N ASN A 106 -16.17 23.54 17.09
CA ASN A 106 -17.60 23.85 17.20
C ASN A 106 -18.16 24.61 15.99
N THR A 107 -17.33 24.86 14.98
CA THR A 107 -17.73 25.36 13.67
C THR A 107 -17.25 24.44 12.54
N ALA A 108 -17.90 24.54 11.37
CA ALA A 108 -17.49 23.76 10.20
C ALA A 108 -16.05 24.08 9.77
N ALA A 109 -15.68 25.37 9.75
CA ALA A 109 -14.34 25.83 9.38
C ALA A 109 -13.24 25.31 10.32
N GLU A 110 -13.54 25.14 11.61
CA GLU A 110 -12.59 24.57 12.55
C GLU A 110 -12.44 23.06 12.41
N LEU A 111 -13.52 22.36 12.06
CA LEU A 111 -13.52 20.92 11.86
C LEU A 111 -12.98 20.51 10.49
N GLU A 112 -12.96 21.42 9.51
CA GLU A 112 -12.42 21.19 8.19
C GLU A 112 -10.92 20.86 8.29
N GLN A 113 -10.56 19.67 7.80
CA GLN A 113 -9.20 19.13 7.89
C GLN A 113 -8.70 18.92 9.33
N ALA A 114 -9.59 18.86 10.32
CA ALA A 114 -9.21 18.65 11.70
C ALA A 114 -8.47 17.31 11.88
N VAL A 115 -7.39 17.32 12.66
CA VAL A 115 -6.62 16.12 13.00
C VAL A 115 -6.52 15.99 14.52
N THR A 116 -6.81 14.82 15.08
CA THR A 116 -6.67 14.55 16.51
C THR A 116 -6.11 13.15 16.76
N THR A 117 -5.32 13.00 17.81
CA THR A 117 -4.81 11.72 18.31
C THR A 117 -5.71 11.19 19.42
N VAL A 118 -5.74 9.86 19.59
CA VAL A 118 -6.50 9.20 20.65
C VAL A 118 -5.54 8.60 21.68
N GLU A 119 -5.78 8.84 22.97
CA GLU A 119 -4.83 8.47 24.05
C GLU A 119 -5.13 7.11 24.70
N GLU A 120 -6.41 6.73 24.82
CA GLU A 120 -6.87 5.54 25.52
C GLU A 120 -7.96 4.77 24.72
N GLY A 121 -8.28 3.56 25.19
CA GLY A 121 -9.27 2.69 24.57
C GLY A 121 -8.74 1.90 23.37
N THR A 122 -9.65 1.39 22.55
CA THR A 122 -9.36 0.55 21.39
C THR A 122 -8.52 1.28 20.33
N SER A 123 -8.69 2.61 20.23
CA SER A 123 -7.98 3.44 19.24
C SER A 123 -6.75 4.15 19.81
N ALA A 124 -6.23 3.75 20.97
CA ALA A 124 -5.05 4.38 21.59
C ALA A 124 -3.85 4.43 20.63
N GLY A 125 -3.24 5.60 20.48
CA GLY A 125 -2.12 5.88 19.57
C GLY A 125 -2.53 6.12 18.12
N ALA A 126 -3.80 5.93 17.74
CA ALA A 126 -4.29 6.24 16.41
C ALA A 126 -4.47 7.76 16.24
N THR A 127 -4.25 8.24 15.01
CA THR A 127 -4.57 9.61 14.61
C THR A 127 -5.71 9.57 13.62
N PHE A 128 -6.66 10.50 13.73
CA PHE A 128 -7.77 10.62 12.80
C PHE A 128 -7.79 12.00 12.15
N ARG A 129 -8.18 12.05 10.88
CA ARG A 129 -8.41 13.28 10.11
C ARG A 129 -9.88 13.35 9.68
N GLN A 130 -10.49 14.52 9.84
CA GLN A 130 -11.78 14.85 9.28
C GLN A 130 -11.64 15.11 7.77
N THR A 131 -12.53 14.52 6.96
CA THR A 131 -12.40 14.55 5.48
C THR A 131 -13.57 15.16 4.73
N SER A 132 -14.68 15.52 5.38
CA SER A 132 -15.79 16.20 4.71
C SER A 132 -15.38 17.64 4.39
N VAL A 133 -15.62 18.09 3.15
CA VAL A 133 -15.20 19.39 2.64
C VAL A 133 -16.42 20.30 2.46
N ASN A 134 -16.31 21.59 2.76
CA ASN A 134 -17.38 22.59 2.57
C ASN A 134 -18.75 22.18 3.16
N PHE A 135 -18.74 21.50 4.31
CA PHE A 135 -19.94 20.94 4.93
C PHE A 135 -20.60 21.94 5.89
N VAL A 136 -21.91 21.79 6.11
CA VAL A 136 -22.66 22.51 7.14
C VAL A 136 -22.72 21.66 8.41
N LEU A 137 -22.12 22.15 9.50
CA LEU A 137 -22.11 21.45 10.78
C LEU A 137 -23.54 21.19 11.29
N ASP A 138 -23.74 20.04 11.95
CA ASP A 138 -25.03 19.55 12.47
C ASP A 138 -26.10 19.25 11.40
N THR A 139 -25.78 19.40 10.11
CA THR A 139 -26.67 19.05 8.99
C THR A 139 -26.02 18.01 8.09
N ASP A 140 -24.81 18.28 7.62
CA ASP A 140 -24.08 17.41 6.70
C ASP A 140 -23.22 16.37 7.45
N PRO A 141 -22.98 15.19 6.88
CA PRO A 141 -22.13 14.17 7.48
C PRO A 141 -20.70 14.64 7.78
N VAL A 142 -20.25 14.47 9.03
CA VAL A 142 -18.85 14.68 9.44
C VAL A 142 -18.14 13.32 9.48
N SER A 143 -17.21 13.12 8.54
CA SER A 143 -16.48 11.85 8.37
C SER A 143 -15.06 11.96 8.91
N TRP A 144 -14.65 10.98 9.73
CA TRP A 144 -13.30 10.85 10.28
C TRP A 144 -12.64 9.56 9.78
N THR A 145 -11.44 9.68 9.22
CA THR A 145 -10.64 8.54 8.73
C THR A 145 -9.31 8.47 9.48
N LEU A 146 -8.68 7.29 9.50
CA LEU A 146 -7.33 7.16 10.05
C LEU A 146 -6.34 8.03 9.26
N PHE A 147 -5.49 8.74 9.98
CA PHE A 147 -4.45 9.60 9.44
C PHE A 147 -3.07 9.05 9.82
N GLY A 148 -2.15 8.96 8.85
CA GLY A 148 -0.77 8.58 9.11
C GLY A 148 -0.52 7.10 9.46
N THR A 149 -1.53 6.22 9.40
CA THR A 149 -1.28 4.78 9.45
C THR A 149 -0.85 4.29 8.07
N ALA A 150 0.26 3.56 7.98
CA ALA A 150 0.54 2.77 6.79
C ALA A 150 -0.64 1.82 6.56
N ALA A 151 -1.08 1.63 5.31
CA ALA A 151 -2.13 0.66 5.00
C ALA A 151 -1.74 -0.69 5.62
N PRO A 152 -2.71 -1.43 6.22
CA PRO A 152 -2.44 -2.69 6.91
C PRO A 152 -1.79 -3.70 5.95
N SER A 153 -1.20 -4.77 6.47
CA SER A 153 -0.75 -5.87 5.59
C SER A 153 -1.94 -6.43 4.82
N ALA A 154 -1.78 -6.64 3.52
CA ALA A 154 -2.82 -7.23 2.70
C ALA A 154 -3.10 -8.68 3.14
N SER A 155 -4.36 -9.10 3.06
CA SER A 155 -4.81 -10.48 3.20
C SER A 155 -5.84 -10.81 2.14
N GLU A 156 -6.33 -12.06 2.08
CA GLU A 156 -7.39 -12.45 1.14
C GLU A 156 -8.70 -11.65 1.35
N THR A 157 -8.94 -11.13 2.55
CA THR A 157 -10.16 -10.40 2.91
C THR A 157 -9.94 -8.92 3.19
N GLN A 158 -8.69 -8.44 3.21
CA GLN A 158 -8.34 -7.06 3.55
C GLN A 158 -7.35 -6.48 2.54
N GLN A 159 -7.74 -5.35 1.93
CA GLN A 159 -6.82 -4.57 1.10
C GLN A 159 -5.70 -3.96 1.96
N GLY A 160 -4.48 -3.94 1.44
CA GLY A 160 -3.32 -3.52 2.20
C GLY A 160 -2.04 -3.44 1.36
N ILE A 161 -0.90 -3.34 2.05
CA ILE A 161 0.43 -3.42 1.45
C ILE A 161 0.94 -4.86 1.42
N ILE A 162 1.69 -5.21 0.37
CA ILE A 162 2.30 -6.52 0.19
C ILE A 162 3.79 -6.38 -0.15
N GLN A 163 4.64 -7.23 0.43
CA GLN A 163 6.06 -7.23 0.11
C GLN A 163 6.31 -7.98 -1.20
N ILE A 164 7.34 -7.57 -1.96
CA ILE A 164 7.77 -8.34 -3.13
C ILE A 164 8.61 -9.54 -2.69
N ALA A 165 8.27 -10.75 -3.15
CA ALA A 165 9.01 -11.99 -2.87
C ALA A 165 10.45 -11.94 -3.42
N THR A 166 11.41 -12.59 -2.79
CA THR A 166 12.74 -12.84 -3.37
C THR A 166 12.68 -13.98 -4.42
N GLN A 167 13.74 -14.16 -5.23
CA GLN A 167 13.80 -15.27 -6.19
C GLN A 167 13.68 -16.63 -5.47
N ALA A 168 14.40 -16.81 -4.35
CA ALA A 168 14.34 -18.04 -3.56
C ALA A 168 12.94 -18.32 -3.01
N GLN A 169 12.21 -17.28 -2.59
CA GLN A 169 10.82 -17.41 -2.14
C GLN A 169 9.86 -17.76 -3.29
N THR A 170 10.06 -17.17 -4.47
CA THR A 170 9.30 -17.54 -5.68
C THR A 170 9.56 -18.99 -6.06
N ASP A 171 10.80 -19.48 -5.95
CA ASP A 171 11.15 -20.87 -6.26
C ASP A 171 10.60 -21.86 -5.23
N ALA A 172 10.55 -21.49 -3.94
CA ALA A 172 9.95 -22.30 -2.89
C ALA A 172 8.42 -22.39 -2.99
N GLY A 173 7.74 -21.29 -3.37
CA GLY A 173 6.30 -21.28 -3.64
C GLY A 173 5.39 -21.53 -2.42
N THR A 174 5.86 -21.25 -1.20
CA THR A 174 5.13 -21.52 0.06
C THR A 174 4.56 -20.27 0.74
N ASP A 175 4.85 -19.07 0.24
CA ASP A 175 4.54 -17.80 0.90
C ASP A 175 3.41 -17.07 0.15
N ASP A 176 2.26 -16.91 0.81
CA ASP A 176 1.06 -16.21 0.32
C ASP A 176 1.07 -14.72 0.66
N SER A 177 2.01 -14.26 1.48
CA SER A 177 2.12 -12.87 1.95
C SER A 177 2.92 -11.96 1.01
N LYS A 178 3.30 -12.44 -0.18
CA LYS A 178 4.24 -11.76 -1.08
C LYS A 178 3.83 -11.78 -2.54
N ALA A 179 4.10 -10.68 -3.24
CA ALA A 179 3.87 -10.55 -4.67
C ALA A 179 5.11 -10.93 -5.50
N ILE A 180 4.89 -11.57 -6.65
CA ILE A 180 5.94 -11.95 -7.61
C ILE A 180 6.05 -10.88 -8.70
N THR A 181 7.26 -10.57 -9.16
CA THR A 181 7.51 -9.68 -10.31
C THR A 181 7.78 -10.45 -11.60
N PRO A 182 7.62 -9.84 -12.79
CA PRO A 182 7.81 -10.55 -14.07
C PRO A 182 9.17 -11.24 -14.20
N LEU A 183 10.25 -10.62 -13.74
CA LEU A 183 11.59 -11.24 -13.78
C LEU A 183 11.69 -12.49 -12.90
N LYS A 184 11.00 -12.51 -11.76
CA LYS A 184 11.00 -13.67 -10.84
C LYS A 184 10.20 -14.82 -11.41
N LEU A 185 9.06 -14.52 -12.02
CA LEU A 185 8.26 -15.51 -12.75
C LEU A 185 9.03 -16.08 -13.95
N ALA A 186 9.72 -15.23 -14.71
CA ALA A 186 10.53 -15.65 -15.86
C ALA A 186 11.71 -16.57 -15.46
N ASN A 187 12.21 -16.42 -14.23
CA ASN A 187 13.31 -17.25 -13.71
C ASN A 187 12.86 -18.41 -12.81
N TRP A 188 11.57 -18.51 -12.51
CA TRP A 188 11.02 -19.54 -11.62
C TRP A 188 11.47 -20.93 -12.01
N ALA A 189 12.02 -21.69 -11.07
CA ALA A 189 12.61 -23.01 -11.31
C ALA A 189 11.58 -24.04 -11.82
N GLY A 190 10.32 -23.93 -11.41
CA GLY A 190 9.23 -24.83 -11.82
C GLY A 190 8.62 -24.55 -13.18
N ARG A 191 9.07 -23.51 -13.90
CA ARG A 191 8.49 -23.15 -15.20
C ARG A 191 8.77 -24.23 -16.25
N LYS A 192 7.79 -24.49 -17.11
CA LYS A 192 7.99 -25.33 -18.30
C LYS A 192 8.87 -24.64 -19.32
N ARG A 193 9.86 -25.35 -19.83
CA ARG A 193 10.86 -24.87 -20.80
C ARG A 193 10.66 -25.59 -22.13
N LYS A 194 11.00 -24.90 -23.21
CA LYS A 194 10.95 -25.44 -24.57
C LYS A 194 12.32 -25.24 -25.23
N LEU A 195 12.84 -26.31 -25.84
CA LEU A 195 13.97 -26.28 -26.76
C LEU A 195 13.46 -26.71 -28.13
N SER A 196 13.93 -26.05 -29.18
CA SER A 196 13.72 -26.46 -30.57
C SER A 196 15.06 -26.47 -31.28
N GLN A 197 15.40 -27.57 -31.95
CA GLN A 197 16.67 -27.71 -32.68
C GLN A 197 16.44 -28.40 -34.02
N ALA A 198 16.91 -27.78 -35.11
CA ALA A 198 16.97 -28.42 -36.42
C ALA A 198 18.10 -29.46 -36.45
N ILE A 199 17.85 -30.59 -37.10
CA ILE A 199 18.78 -31.72 -37.21
C ILE A 199 18.80 -32.28 -38.63
N GLY A 200 19.85 -33.06 -38.93
CA GLY A 200 20.13 -33.60 -40.25
C GLY A 200 21.39 -32.97 -40.83
N ASP A 201 22.37 -33.80 -41.17
CA ASP A 201 23.65 -33.41 -41.79
C ASP A 201 23.96 -34.22 -43.06
N GLY A 202 23.07 -35.12 -43.46
CA GLY A 202 23.22 -36.01 -44.61
C GLY A 202 24.10 -37.25 -44.35
N SER A 203 24.60 -37.46 -43.13
CA SER A 203 25.53 -38.55 -42.81
C SER A 203 25.23 -39.27 -41.49
N ALA A 204 24.95 -38.56 -40.41
CA ALA A 204 24.65 -39.13 -39.11
C ALA A 204 23.22 -39.68 -39.06
N THR A 205 23.08 -40.85 -38.45
CA THR A 205 21.78 -41.48 -38.15
C THR A 205 21.32 -41.25 -36.71
N GLN A 206 22.15 -40.64 -35.86
CA GLN A 206 21.78 -40.25 -34.50
C GLN A 206 22.16 -38.80 -34.21
N TYR A 207 21.33 -38.13 -33.41
CA TYR A 207 21.54 -36.75 -32.99
C TYR A 207 21.27 -36.60 -31.50
N ASN A 208 22.24 -36.05 -30.76
CA ASN A 208 22.06 -35.65 -29.37
C ASN A 208 21.58 -34.19 -29.32
N VAL A 209 20.38 -33.98 -28.81
CA VAL A 209 19.73 -32.68 -28.61
C VAL A 209 19.84 -32.32 -27.12
N THR A 210 20.64 -31.31 -26.81
CA THR A 210 20.93 -30.91 -25.42
C THR A 210 19.98 -29.77 -25.00
N HIS A 211 19.10 -30.04 -24.04
CA HIS A 211 18.05 -29.14 -23.56
C HIS A 211 18.34 -28.48 -22.20
N ASN A 212 19.24 -29.04 -21.37
CA ASN A 212 19.62 -28.46 -20.08
C ASN A 212 18.44 -28.22 -19.12
N PHE A 213 17.44 -29.11 -19.12
CA PHE A 213 16.28 -28.99 -18.23
C PHE A 213 16.50 -29.65 -16.86
N GLY A 214 17.56 -30.43 -16.70
CA GLY A 214 17.86 -31.12 -15.44
C GLY A 214 16.87 -32.25 -15.11
N THR A 215 16.10 -32.72 -16.09
CA THR A 215 15.14 -33.81 -15.93
C THR A 215 15.03 -34.68 -17.19
N ARG A 216 14.80 -35.98 -17.02
CA ARG A 216 14.46 -36.91 -18.12
C ARG A 216 12.97 -36.87 -18.48
N ASP A 217 12.14 -36.26 -17.64
CA ASP A 217 10.69 -36.16 -17.80
C ASP A 217 10.35 -35.08 -18.83
N VAL A 218 10.66 -35.37 -20.08
CA VAL A 218 10.49 -34.47 -21.22
C VAL A 218 9.59 -35.09 -22.28
N LEU A 219 8.71 -34.26 -22.84
CA LEU A 219 7.98 -34.57 -24.06
C LEU A 219 8.86 -34.24 -25.25
N VAL A 220 9.01 -35.20 -26.16
CA VAL A 220 9.85 -35.06 -27.36
C VAL A 220 8.98 -35.31 -28.58
N THR A 221 8.97 -34.36 -29.50
CA THR A 221 8.29 -34.48 -30.79
C THR A 221 9.28 -34.10 -31.88
N VAL A 222 9.27 -34.83 -32.99
CA VAL A 222 10.07 -34.54 -34.18
C VAL A 222 9.11 -34.30 -35.33
N TYR A 223 9.30 -33.23 -36.09
CA TYR A 223 8.48 -32.92 -37.27
C TYR A 223 9.35 -32.46 -38.44
N ARG A 224 8.78 -32.50 -39.65
CA ARG A 224 9.49 -32.03 -40.87
C ARG A 224 9.72 -30.53 -40.84
N ASN A 225 10.96 -30.10 -41.12
CA ASN A 225 11.31 -28.68 -41.23
C ASN A 225 10.92 -28.08 -42.59
N ALA A 226 9.86 -28.60 -43.19
CA ALA A 226 9.31 -28.21 -44.46
C ALA A 226 7.88 -28.76 -44.55
N THR A 227 7.09 -28.18 -45.46
CA THR A 227 5.76 -28.69 -45.81
C THR A 227 5.81 -30.22 -46.05
N PRO A 228 4.93 -31.02 -45.43
CA PRO A 228 3.67 -30.63 -44.78
C PRO A 228 3.75 -30.31 -43.27
N TRP A 229 4.94 -30.20 -42.67
CA TRP A 229 5.12 -29.96 -41.22
C TRP A 229 4.51 -31.04 -40.31
N ASP A 230 4.50 -32.29 -40.77
CA ASP A 230 3.95 -33.43 -40.05
C ASP A 230 4.96 -34.05 -39.08
N ASP A 231 4.41 -34.74 -38.08
CA ASP A 231 5.19 -35.48 -37.09
C ASP A 231 5.89 -36.70 -37.74
N VAL A 232 7.12 -36.94 -37.31
CA VAL A 232 7.97 -38.03 -37.77
C VAL A 232 8.26 -38.92 -36.57
N LEU A 233 7.81 -40.17 -36.65
CA LEU A 233 8.15 -41.16 -35.65
C LEU A 233 9.62 -41.55 -35.79
N CYS A 234 10.36 -41.44 -34.71
CA CYS A 234 11.75 -41.86 -34.59
C CYS A 234 11.98 -42.47 -33.21
N ASP A 235 13.07 -43.20 -33.04
CA ASP A 235 13.43 -43.71 -31.73
C ASP A 235 14.00 -42.58 -30.87
N VAL A 236 13.40 -42.38 -29.70
CA VAL A 236 13.79 -41.35 -28.73
C VAL A 236 14.38 -42.01 -27.48
N GLU A 237 15.62 -41.67 -27.16
CA GLU A 237 16.32 -42.08 -25.94
C GLU A 237 16.63 -40.85 -25.08
N ARG A 238 16.57 -40.97 -23.75
CA ARG A 238 16.92 -39.90 -22.78
C ARG A 238 18.18 -40.30 -22.02
N PRO A 239 19.37 -40.23 -22.67
CA PRO A 239 20.62 -40.74 -22.09
C PRO A 239 20.91 -40.16 -20.70
N ASP A 240 20.67 -38.87 -20.52
CA ASP A 240 20.83 -38.16 -19.25
C ASP A 240 19.71 -37.11 -19.07
N ALA A 241 19.78 -36.34 -17.97
CA ALA A 241 18.76 -35.37 -17.60
C ALA A 241 18.79 -34.07 -18.43
N ASN A 242 19.77 -33.90 -19.32
CA ASN A 242 19.96 -32.68 -20.11
C ASN A 242 20.00 -32.95 -21.61
N THR A 243 19.97 -34.21 -22.04
CA THR A 243 20.08 -34.59 -23.45
C THR A 243 19.04 -35.63 -23.83
N VAL A 244 18.43 -35.42 -24.98
CA VAL A 244 17.62 -36.39 -25.71
C VAL A 244 18.39 -36.82 -26.94
N ARG A 245 18.38 -38.12 -27.26
CA ARG A 245 18.93 -38.66 -28.48
C ARG A 245 17.81 -39.15 -29.38
N VAL A 246 17.81 -38.71 -30.63
CA VAL A 246 16.91 -39.22 -31.67
C VAL A 246 17.68 -40.06 -32.68
N ARG A 247 17.11 -41.18 -33.13
CA ARG A 247 17.72 -42.07 -34.13
C ARG A 247 16.81 -42.29 -35.33
N PHE A 248 17.41 -42.36 -36.50
CA PHE A 248 16.75 -42.59 -37.77
C PHE A 248 17.34 -43.80 -38.48
N ALA A 249 16.51 -44.52 -39.23
CA ALA A 249 16.95 -45.64 -40.05
C ALA A 249 17.83 -45.22 -41.24
N ALA A 250 17.67 -43.97 -41.72
CA ALA A 250 18.49 -43.36 -42.77
C ALA A 250 18.93 -41.96 -42.33
N ALA A 251 20.12 -41.54 -42.74
CA ALA A 251 20.66 -40.23 -42.39
C ALA A 251 19.77 -39.12 -42.99
N PRO A 252 19.17 -38.25 -42.14
CA PRO A 252 18.37 -37.14 -42.63
C PRO A 252 19.24 -36.15 -43.41
N SER A 253 18.69 -35.57 -44.48
CA SER A 253 19.34 -34.48 -45.22
C SER A 253 19.54 -33.24 -44.34
N ALA A 254 20.39 -32.31 -44.78
CA ALA A 254 20.70 -31.09 -44.05
C ALA A 254 19.44 -30.36 -43.53
N ASN A 255 19.31 -30.21 -42.20
CA ASN A 255 18.19 -29.55 -41.51
C ASN A 255 16.80 -30.07 -41.88
N GLN A 256 16.66 -31.35 -42.24
CA GLN A 256 15.41 -31.95 -42.70
C GLN A 256 14.31 -31.99 -41.61
N PHE A 257 14.70 -32.15 -40.33
CA PHE A 257 13.75 -32.30 -39.23
C PHE A 257 14.03 -31.31 -38.10
N VAL A 258 13.01 -30.98 -37.32
CA VAL A 258 13.13 -30.22 -36.07
C VAL A 258 12.73 -31.11 -34.90
N VAL A 259 13.58 -31.15 -33.88
CA VAL A 259 13.30 -31.80 -32.59
C VAL A 259 12.86 -30.74 -31.60
N VAL A 260 11.66 -30.92 -31.02
CA VAL A 260 11.15 -30.09 -29.93
C VAL A 260 11.16 -30.90 -28.65
N VAL A 261 11.76 -30.33 -27.61
CA VAL A 261 11.79 -30.90 -26.26
C VAL A 261 11.09 -29.92 -25.31
N ILE A 262 10.07 -30.41 -24.60
CA ILE A 262 9.33 -29.65 -23.58
C ILE A 262 9.50 -30.36 -22.23
N GLY A 263 9.88 -29.63 -21.18
CA GLY A 263 10.13 -30.15 -19.83
C GLY A 263 9.78 -29.18 -18.73
#